data_AF-A0A1H0LH92-F1
#
_entry.id   AF-A0A1H0LH92-F1
#
_cell.length_a   1.000
_cell.length_b   1.000
_cell.length_c   1.000
_cell.angle_alpha   90.00
_cell.angle_beta   90.00
_cell.angle_gamma   90.00
#
_symmetry.space_group_name_H-M   'P 1'
#
loop_
_entity.id
_entity.type
_entity.pdbx_description
1 polymer ?
#
loop_
_entity_poly.entity_id
_entity_poly.type
_entity_poly.pdbx_seq_one_letter_code
_entity_poly.pdbx_strand_id
1 'polypeptide(L)'
;MSENTCACPECVCIPGADAVRKDDKLYCCEACAEQHPQGKERCVDLGCQCGAAAVRRSSESQPKEEQIDKALEETFPASDPISP
;
A
#
# COMPACT_ATOMS: atom_id res chain seq x y z
N MET A 1 -8.17 -4.94 31.23
CA MET A 1 -7.59 -3.60 31.29
C MET A 1 -6.71 -3.43 30.06
N SER A 2 -7.30 -2.91 29.00
CA SER A 2 -6.65 -2.69 27.70
C SER A 2 -6.81 -1.21 27.39
N GLU A 3 -6.27 -0.35 28.26
CA GLU A 3 -6.67 1.06 28.36
C GLU A 3 -5.81 2.02 27.52
N ASN A 4 -4.93 1.51 26.66
CA ASN A 4 -4.00 2.37 25.90
C ASN A 4 -3.71 1.85 24.49
N THR A 5 -4.70 1.34 23.76
CA THR A 5 -4.51 0.93 22.36
C THR A 5 -5.14 1.95 21.42
N CYS A 6 -4.47 2.23 20.29
CA CYS A 6 -4.98 3.12 19.25
C CYS A 6 -6.38 2.68 18.79
N ALA A 7 -7.28 3.64 18.57
CA ALA A 7 -8.64 3.38 18.11
C ALA A 7 -8.73 2.94 16.63
N CYS A 8 -7.62 2.91 15.91
CA CYS A 8 -7.57 2.40 14.55
C CYS A 8 -7.57 0.85 14.58
N PRO A 9 -8.49 0.18 13.86
CA PRO A 9 -8.70 -1.28 13.97
C PRO A 9 -7.51 -2.11 13.50
N GLU A 10 -6.72 -1.58 12.57
CA GLU A 10 -5.53 -2.24 12.00
C GLU A 10 -4.23 -1.76 12.67
N CYS A 11 -4.32 -0.96 13.72
CA CYS A 11 -3.18 -0.35 14.39
C CYS A 11 -2.92 -1.02 15.74
N VAL A 12 -1.71 -1.53 15.91
CA VAL A 12 -1.26 -2.18 17.16
C VAL A 12 -0.44 -1.23 18.05
N CYS A 13 -0.38 0.06 17.69
CA CYS A 13 0.41 1.05 18.42
C CYS A 13 -0.23 1.41 19.77
N ILE A 14 0.63 1.61 20.78
CA ILE A 14 0.26 2.12 22.10
C ILE A 14 0.38 3.66 22.07
N PRO A 15 -0.74 4.42 22.06
CA PRO A 15 -0.70 5.87 22.25
C PRO A 15 0.06 6.27 23.51
N GLY A 16 1.11 7.09 23.34
CA GLY A 16 1.94 7.66 24.40
C GLY A 16 1.57 9.10 24.75
N ALA A 17 2.55 9.91 25.16
CA ALA A 17 2.35 11.32 25.50
C ALA A 17 1.85 12.16 24.31
N ASP A 18 2.23 11.77 23.09
CA ASP A 18 1.85 12.45 21.84
C ASP A 18 0.56 11.91 21.21
N ALA A 19 -0.26 11.22 22.01
CA ALA A 19 -1.54 10.69 21.53
C ALA A 19 -2.52 11.81 21.17
N VAL A 20 -3.17 11.67 20.01
CA VAL A 20 -4.15 12.61 19.48
C VAL A 20 -5.56 12.10 19.77
N ARG A 21 -6.43 12.92 20.35
CA ARG A 21 -7.83 12.57 20.61
C ARG A 21 -8.74 13.25 19.57
N LYS A 22 -9.56 12.47 18.86
CA LYS A 22 -10.49 12.96 17.83
C LYS A 22 -11.78 12.14 17.87
N ASP A 23 -12.94 12.80 17.82
CA ASP A 23 -14.26 12.13 17.85
C ASP A 23 -14.42 11.13 19.03
N ASP A 24 -13.97 11.53 20.22
CA ASP A 24 -13.93 10.72 21.45
C ASP A 24 -13.07 9.44 21.38
N LYS A 25 -12.22 9.31 20.35
CA LYS A 25 -11.30 8.19 20.15
C LYS A 25 -9.85 8.65 20.34
N LEU A 26 -9.03 7.78 20.92
CA LEU A 26 -7.61 8.03 21.16
C LEU A 26 -6.76 7.38 20.05
N TYR A 27 -5.88 8.16 19.44
CA TYR A 27 -5.01 7.72 18.34
C TYR A 27 -3.55 7.96 18.69
N CYS A 28 -2.66 7.13 18.17
CA CYS A 28 -1.22 7.28 18.38
C CYS A 28 -0.58 8.42 17.55
N CYS A 29 -1.25 8.89 16.50
CA CYS A 29 -0.79 9.99 15.64
C CYS A 29 -1.97 10.62 14.86
N GLU A 30 -1.73 11.78 14.24
CA GLU A 30 -2.72 12.53 13.46
C GLU A 30 -3.24 11.73 12.25
N ALA A 31 -2.35 11.01 11.54
CA ALA A 31 -2.74 10.16 10.41
C ALA A 31 -3.78 9.07 10.76
N CYS A 32 -3.68 8.49 11.96
CA CYS A 32 -4.69 7.53 12.45
C CYS A 32 -6.01 8.23 12.80
N ALA A 33 -5.96 9.47 13.32
CA ALA A 33 -7.15 10.27 13.63
C ALA A 33 -7.88 10.74 12.36
N GLU A 34 -7.15 11.00 11.27
CA GLU A 34 -7.73 11.32 9.96
C GLU A 34 -8.11 10.09 9.13
N GLN A 35 -7.94 8.89 9.70
CA GLN A 35 -8.27 7.63 9.04
C GLN A 35 -7.54 7.46 7.70
N HIS A 36 -6.24 7.73 7.67
CA HIS A 36 -5.39 7.54 6.49
C HIS A 36 -6.02 8.08 5.19
N PRO A 37 -6.15 9.41 5.01
CA PRO A 37 -6.75 9.99 3.81
C PRO A 37 -6.01 9.48 2.56
N GLN A 38 -6.66 8.58 1.83
CA GLN A 38 -6.14 7.90 0.63
C GLN A 38 -4.91 6.99 0.84
N GLY A 39 -4.63 6.54 2.06
CA GLY A 39 -3.51 5.61 2.33
C GLY A 39 -2.12 6.16 2.00
N LYS A 40 -1.99 7.48 1.83
CA LYS A 40 -0.70 8.14 1.52
C LYS A 40 0.16 8.34 2.77
N GLU A 41 -0.49 8.51 3.91
CA GLU A 41 0.16 8.82 5.18
C GLU A 41 0.15 7.60 6.09
N ARG A 42 1.34 7.18 6.49
CA ARG A 42 1.56 6.02 7.37
C ARG A 42 1.46 6.47 8.81
N CYS A 43 1.30 5.50 9.71
CA CYS A 43 1.48 5.77 11.13
C CYS A 43 2.89 6.33 11.40
N VAL A 44 3.08 7.01 12.53
CA VAL A 44 4.41 7.41 13.03
C VAL A 44 5.38 6.23 13.13
N ASP A 45 4.85 5.03 13.41
CA ASP A 45 5.63 3.81 13.46
C ASP A 45 5.71 3.16 12.07
N LEU A 46 6.93 3.05 11.53
CA LEU A 46 7.21 2.45 10.23
C LEU A 46 6.94 0.93 10.19
N GLY A 47 6.86 0.27 11.35
CA GLY A 47 6.48 -1.13 11.48
C GLY A 47 4.96 -1.35 11.53
N CYS A 48 4.18 -0.30 11.76
CA CYS A 48 2.73 -0.39 11.81
C CYS A 48 2.15 -0.33 10.39
N GLN A 49 1.40 -1.36 10.03
CA GLN A 49 0.83 -1.53 8.68
C GLN A 49 -0.61 -0.99 8.57
N CYS A 50 -1.08 -0.21 9.54
CA CYS A 50 -2.39 0.44 9.44
C CYS A 50 -2.40 1.43 8.24
N GLY A 51 -3.48 1.42 7.46
CA GLY A 51 -3.60 2.22 6.23
C GLY A 51 -2.90 1.64 4.99
N ALA A 52 -2.06 0.60 5.14
CA ALA A 52 -1.36 -0.04 4.02
C ALA A 52 -2.30 -0.82 3.07
N ALA A 53 -3.50 -1.18 3.52
CA ALA A 53 -4.52 -1.87 2.71
C ALA A 53 -4.91 -1.10 1.43
N ALA A 54 -4.72 0.22 1.40
CA ALA A 54 -4.95 1.03 0.20
C ALA A 54 -3.78 0.98 -0.81
N VAL A 55 -2.54 0.74 -0.36
CA VAL A 55 -1.32 0.75 -1.20
C VAL A 55 -1.04 -0.61 -1.85
N ARG A 56 -1.62 -1.69 -1.33
CA ARG A 56 -1.44 -3.05 -1.89
C ARG A 56 -2.26 -3.33 -3.15
N ARG A 57 -3.14 -2.42 -3.57
CA ARG A 57 -3.87 -2.51 -4.85
C ARG A 57 -3.13 -1.90 -6.05
N SER A 58 -1.80 -1.80 -5.95
CA SER A 58 -0.94 -1.43 -7.09
C SER A 58 0.23 -2.38 -7.31
N SER A 59 0.21 -3.57 -6.69
CA SER A 59 1.15 -4.66 -7.03
C SER A 59 0.46 -5.93 -7.54
N GLU A 60 -0.86 -5.91 -7.73
CA GLU A 60 -1.63 -6.95 -8.42
C GLU A 60 -2.68 -6.33 -9.36
N SER A 61 -2.29 -5.23 -10.01
CA SER A 61 -3.02 -4.58 -11.10
C SER A 61 -2.01 -3.78 -11.91
N GLN A 62 -1.09 -4.50 -12.54
CA GLN A 62 -0.44 -3.98 -13.73
C GLN A 62 -1.41 -4.22 -14.90
N PRO A 63 -2.09 -3.20 -15.45
CA PRO A 63 -2.58 -3.29 -16.82
C PRO A 63 -1.36 -3.29 -17.75
N LYS A 64 -0.70 -4.44 -17.90
CA LYS A 64 0.46 -4.59 -18.77
C LYS A 64 0.61 -6.02 -19.29
N GLU A 65 -0.48 -6.72 -19.54
CA GLU A 65 -0.47 -7.94 -20.36
C GLU A 65 -0.25 -7.54 -21.84
N GLU A 66 -0.92 -6.49 -22.33
CA GLU A 66 -0.89 -6.12 -23.76
C GLU A 66 0.48 -5.65 -24.32
N GLN A 67 1.46 -5.27 -23.48
CA GLN A 67 2.81 -4.97 -23.98
C GLN A 67 3.72 -6.20 -24.08
N ILE A 68 3.30 -7.35 -23.52
CA ILE A 68 4.11 -8.56 -23.50
C ILE A 68 3.88 -9.35 -24.78
N ASP A 69 2.64 -9.46 -25.25
CA ASP A 69 2.30 -10.16 -26.50
C ASP A 69 3.04 -9.55 -27.71
N LYS A 70 3.13 -8.22 -27.77
CA LYS A 70 3.74 -7.48 -28.89
C LYS A 70 5.29 -7.59 -28.96
N ALA A 71 5.96 -7.94 -27.86
CA ALA A 71 7.41 -8.11 -27.84
C ALA A 71 7.87 -9.49 -28.34
N LEU A 72 6.97 -10.48 -28.34
CA LEU A 72 7.27 -11.83 -28.82
C LEU A 72 7.01 -12.01 -30.33
N GLU A 73 6.22 -11.13 -30.94
CA GLU A 73 5.92 -11.16 -32.39
C GLU A 73 7.08 -10.63 -33.25
N GLU A 74 7.86 -9.67 -32.73
CA GLU A 74 8.92 -8.99 -33.50
C GLU A 74 10.34 -9.57 -33.25
N THR A 75 10.47 -10.68 -32.50
CA THR A 75 11.74 -11.42 -32.33
C THR A 75 11.81 -12.72 -33.13
N PHE A 76 10.93 -12.92 -34.10
CA PHE A 76 11.12 -13.90 -35.16
C PHE A 76 10.91 -13.30 -36.56
N PRO A 77 11.73 -12.31 -36.95
CA PRO A 77 11.92 -12.04 -38.37
C PRO A 77 12.62 -13.26 -38.98
N ALA A 78 12.00 -13.85 -40.00
CA ALA A 78 12.51 -14.98 -40.76
C ALA A 78 14.01 -14.84 -41.09
N SER A 79 14.86 -15.48 -40.30
CA SER A 79 16.25 -15.81 -40.62
C SER A 79 16.24 -17.32 -40.81
N ASP A 80 16.04 -17.84 -42.02
CA ASP A 80 17.05 -17.81 -43.08
C ASP A 80 16.40 -17.99 -44.48
N PRO A 81 16.69 -17.14 -45.50
CA PRO A 81 16.45 -17.52 -46.88
C PRO A 81 17.44 -18.61 -47.29
N ILE A 82 16.94 -19.84 -47.52
CA ILE A 82 17.71 -20.89 -48.21
C ILE A 82 18.25 -20.30 -49.53
N SER A 83 19.56 -20.19 -49.65
CA SER A 83 20.24 -19.79 -50.89
C SER A 83 20.59 -21.05 -51.70
N PRO A 84 20.33 -21.10 -53.02
CA PRO A 84 20.90 -22.12 -53.91
C PRO A 84 22.39 -21.88 -54.20
#